data_AF-A0A976HVM6-F1
#
_entry.id   AF-A0A976HVM6-F1
#
_cell.length_a   1.000
_cell.length_b   1.000
_cell.length_c   1.000
_cell.angle_alpha   90.00
_cell.angle_beta   90.00
_cell.angle_gamma   90.00
#
_symmetry.space_group_name_H-M   'P 1'
#
loop_
_entity.id
_entity.type
_entity.pdbx_description
1 polymer ?
#
loop_
_entity_poly.entity_id
_entity_poly.type
_entity_poly.pdbx_seq_one_letter_code
_entity_poly.pdbx_strand_id
1 'polypeptide(L)'
;MLSSKMTIAFWSIAGVEALALGVFCLMFLADENKGNQDGGRSMALFFFLIIPAALLGLAILLHVFFATAVMRGIAFLIVVSPAIIVVVAKGDDYYGIYQAEQREQGRGYFSGRAMRTMATAVANADVALVEKLAPTVDLNTVGDMGITLLWLATDMNPPRASSISPETRLALVQTLLKLGAKPNRIVGPKHEVSPALLSALHMPQSAIAKALLEAGADANAVDNAGATMLFAAAGLMPVETLRLLLAHGADVNATLRGTPLSVWFALDRRWDLLAVLAERGVDMHRPYSNEDRRTAASFVARAMENSKSEQDGADESLRRLDALIKR
;
A
#
# COMPACT_ATOMS: atom_id res chain seq x y z
N MET A 1 22.21 -20.29 51.82
CA MET A 1 22.93 -19.83 50.61
C MET A 1 22.04 -19.60 49.38
N LEU A 2 21.11 -20.52 49.03
CA LEU A 2 20.23 -20.34 47.85
C LEU A 2 19.33 -19.09 47.92
N SER A 3 18.75 -18.79 49.09
CA SER A 3 17.85 -17.63 49.28
C SER A 3 18.50 -16.27 48.98
N SER A 4 19.78 -16.08 49.36
CA SER A 4 20.51 -14.83 49.10
C SER A 4 20.84 -14.67 47.61
N LYS A 5 21.26 -15.74 46.92
CA LYS A 5 21.54 -15.70 45.47
C LYS A 5 20.28 -15.42 44.65
N MET A 6 19.15 -16.02 45.00
CA MET A 6 17.86 -15.76 44.35
C MET A 6 17.35 -14.34 44.58
N THR A 7 17.60 -13.77 45.76
CA THR A 7 17.23 -12.37 46.06
C THR A 7 18.05 -11.40 45.22
N ILE A 8 19.36 -11.62 45.10
CA ILE A 8 20.23 -10.82 44.22
C ILE A 8 19.78 -10.94 42.76
N ALA A 9 19.51 -12.16 42.28
CA ALA A 9 19.04 -12.38 40.92
C ALA A 9 17.71 -11.66 40.64
N PHE A 10 16.75 -11.72 41.58
CA PHE A 10 15.47 -11.02 41.47
C PHE A 10 15.66 -9.51 41.28
N TRP A 11 16.44 -8.86 42.16
CA TRP A 11 16.65 -7.41 42.09
C TRP A 11 17.44 -6.97 40.87
N SER A 12 18.40 -7.78 40.42
CA SER A 12 19.12 -7.52 39.17
C SER A 12 18.18 -7.51 37.96
N ILE A 13 17.29 -8.50 37.87
CA ILE A 13 16.35 -8.59 36.73
C ILE A 13 15.30 -7.48 36.83
N ALA A 14 14.72 -7.24 38.00
CA ALA A 14 13.77 -6.15 38.24
C ALA A 14 14.38 -4.78 37.89
N GLY A 15 15.66 -4.57 38.19
CA GLY A 15 16.39 -3.35 37.83
C GLY A 15 16.55 -3.19 36.30
N VAL A 16 16.86 -4.27 35.59
CA VAL A 16 16.92 -4.26 34.11
C VAL A 16 15.54 -3.96 33.51
N GLU A 17 14.47 -4.55 34.04
CA GLU A 17 13.10 -4.28 33.57
C GLU A 17 12.67 -2.84 33.83
N ALA A 18 12.98 -2.29 35.01
CA ALA A 18 12.70 -0.89 35.32
C ALA A 18 13.45 0.06 34.37
N LEU A 19 14.70 -0.23 34.05
CA LEU A 19 15.50 0.54 33.11
C LEU A 19 14.92 0.45 31.68
N ALA A 20 14.54 -0.74 31.25
CA ALA A 20 13.89 -0.95 29.95
C ALA A 20 12.57 -0.18 29.84
N LEU A 21 11.74 -0.19 30.90
CA LEU A 21 10.51 0.61 30.98
C LEU A 21 10.80 2.11 30.92
N GLY A 22 11.85 2.58 31.60
CA GLY A 22 12.30 3.97 31.55
C GLY A 22 12.72 4.40 30.15
N VAL A 23 13.51 3.58 29.45
CA VAL A 23 13.92 3.82 28.06
C VAL A 23 12.70 3.84 27.14
N PHE A 24 11.78 2.89 27.28
CA PHE A 24 10.57 2.84 26.47
C PHE A 24 9.67 4.06 26.70
N CYS A 25 9.53 4.50 27.96
CA CYS A 25 8.80 5.72 28.31
C CYS A 25 9.43 6.96 27.65
N LEU A 26 10.75 7.08 27.69
CA LEU A 26 11.47 8.18 27.03
C LEU A 26 11.30 8.16 25.51
N MET A 27 11.42 6.98 24.88
CA MET A 27 11.17 6.83 23.45
C MET A 27 9.74 7.23 23.08
N PHE A 28 8.77 6.83 23.89
CA PHE A 28 7.37 7.19 23.70
C PHE A 28 7.13 8.70 23.84
N LEU A 29 7.78 9.36 24.81
CA LEU A 29 7.66 10.80 25.03
C LEU A 29 8.41 11.64 23.97
N ALA A 30 9.51 11.10 23.42
CA ALA A 30 10.32 11.75 22.39
C ALA A 30 9.72 11.65 20.98
N ASP A 31 8.69 10.84 20.78
CA ASP A 31 8.03 10.67 19.49
C ASP A 31 7.15 11.89 19.13
N GLU A 32 7.77 12.86 18.44
CA GLU A 32 7.18 14.16 18.05
C GLU A 32 6.03 14.05 17.03
N ASN A 33 5.74 12.86 16.48
CA ASN A 33 4.66 12.65 15.50
C ASN A 33 3.28 12.70 16.16
N LYS A 34 2.85 13.86 16.67
CA LYS A 34 1.55 14.10 17.32
C LYS A 34 0.32 13.86 16.42
N GLY A 35 0.52 13.53 15.14
CA GLY A 35 -0.53 13.34 14.13
C GLY A 35 -1.23 11.98 14.14
N ASN A 36 -0.57 10.89 14.54
CA ASN A 36 -1.22 9.59 14.61
C ASN A 36 -1.95 9.44 15.96
N GLN A 37 -3.22 9.82 15.98
CA GLN A 37 -4.19 9.43 17.03
C GLN A 37 -4.71 8.01 16.79
N ASP A 38 -3.85 7.13 16.27
CA ASP A 38 -4.23 5.76 16.06
C ASP A 38 -4.24 5.09 17.42
N GLY A 39 -5.36 4.50 17.82
CA GLY A 39 -5.49 3.77 19.09
C GLY A 39 -4.41 2.70 19.34
N GLY A 40 -3.55 2.41 18.36
CA GLY A 40 -2.28 1.69 18.54
C GLY A 40 -1.31 2.36 19.51
N ARG A 41 -1.23 3.70 19.57
CA ARG A 41 -0.41 4.41 20.58
C ARG A 41 -0.95 4.23 21.99
N SER A 42 -2.27 4.34 22.16
CA SER A 42 -2.92 4.08 23.45
C SER A 42 -2.80 2.61 23.86
N MET A 43 -2.93 1.67 22.91
CA MET A 43 -2.67 0.25 23.18
C MET A 43 -1.21 -0.01 23.49
N ALA A 44 -0.26 0.59 22.77
CA ALA A 44 1.16 0.41 23.04
C ALA A 44 1.51 0.93 24.43
N LEU A 45 0.97 2.08 24.84
CA LEU A 45 1.15 2.59 26.20
C LEU A 45 0.54 1.63 27.24
N PHE A 46 -0.63 1.06 26.98
CA PHE A 46 -1.24 0.09 27.89
C PHE A 46 -0.45 -1.22 28.00
N PHE A 47 -0.07 -1.83 26.87
CA PHE A 47 0.59 -3.14 26.84
C PHE A 47 2.10 -3.10 27.12
N PHE A 48 2.80 -2.02 26.76
CA PHE A 48 4.25 -1.93 26.90
C PHE A 48 4.71 -1.03 28.04
N LEU A 49 3.83 -0.21 28.62
CA LEU A 49 4.17 0.63 29.77
C LEU A 49 3.33 0.28 31.00
N ILE A 50 1.99 0.29 30.89
CA ILE A 50 1.11 0.12 32.06
C ILE A 50 1.12 -1.32 32.59
N ILE A 51 0.85 -2.32 31.74
CA ILE A 51 0.82 -3.73 32.17
C ILE A 51 2.18 -4.17 32.74
N PRO A 52 3.33 -3.92 32.09
CA PRO A 52 4.61 -4.38 32.61
C PRO A 52 5.01 -3.62 33.88
N ALA A 53 4.71 -2.32 34.00
CA ALA A 53 4.93 -1.59 35.25
C ALA A 53 4.07 -2.12 36.41
N ALA A 54 2.81 -2.49 36.14
CA ALA A 54 1.93 -3.09 37.14
C ALA A 54 2.41 -4.48 37.58
N LEU A 55 2.88 -5.31 36.63
CA LEU A 55 3.45 -6.63 36.91
C LEU A 55 4.76 -6.53 37.70
N LEU A 56 5.64 -5.61 37.33
CA LEU A 56 6.88 -5.33 38.06
C LEU A 56 6.58 -4.87 39.50
N GLY A 57 5.61 -3.95 39.65
CA GLY A 57 5.13 -3.50 40.96
C GLY A 57 4.56 -4.64 41.81
N LEU A 58 3.71 -5.49 41.22
CA LEU A 58 3.16 -6.67 41.89
C LEU A 58 4.25 -7.64 42.34
N ALA A 59 5.25 -7.90 41.49
CA ALA A 59 6.34 -8.80 41.84
C ALA A 59 7.22 -8.25 42.96
N ILE A 60 7.50 -6.94 42.95
CA ILE A 60 8.23 -6.28 44.04
C ILE A 60 7.45 -6.38 45.34
N LEU A 61 6.14 -6.11 45.33
CA LEU A 61 5.27 -6.23 46.51
C LEU A 61 5.29 -7.67 47.05
N LEU A 62 5.12 -8.67 46.17
CA LEU A 62 5.18 -10.08 46.56
C LEU A 62 6.54 -10.46 47.17
N HIS A 63 7.64 -9.95 46.61
CA HIS A 63 8.99 -10.24 47.09
C HIS A 63 9.31 -9.58 48.44
N VAL A 64 8.83 -8.35 48.66
CA VAL A 64 9.11 -7.57 49.87
C VAL A 64 8.25 -8.04 51.05
N PHE A 65 6.95 -8.24 50.82
CA PHE A 65 6.01 -8.49 51.92
C PHE A 65 5.85 -9.97 52.28
N PHE A 66 6.24 -10.90 51.40
CA PHE A 66 6.08 -12.33 51.65
C PHE A 66 7.43 -13.05 51.64
N ALA A 67 7.77 -13.64 52.80
CA ALA A 67 9.02 -14.36 52.96
C ALA A 67 8.97 -15.83 52.53
N THR A 68 7.78 -16.36 52.19
CA THR A 68 7.61 -17.77 51.83
C THR A 68 8.28 -18.09 50.49
N ALA A 69 8.88 -19.28 50.40
CA ALA A 69 9.56 -19.73 49.18
C ALA A 69 8.61 -19.74 47.97
N VAL A 70 7.33 -20.07 48.18
CA VAL A 70 6.29 -20.06 47.15
C VAL A 70 6.07 -18.64 46.60
N MET A 71 5.87 -17.63 47.47
CA MET A 71 5.64 -16.26 47.02
C MET A 71 6.87 -15.64 46.36
N ARG A 72 8.08 -15.96 46.87
CA ARG A 72 9.34 -15.56 46.23
C ARG A 72 9.50 -16.20 44.84
N GLY A 73 9.08 -17.46 44.69
CA GLY A 73 9.05 -18.15 43.40
C GLY A 73 8.08 -17.51 42.42
N ILE A 74 6.87 -17.17 42.86
CA ILE A 74 5.86 -16.47 42.04
C ILE A 74 6.37 -15.10 41.61
N ALA A 75 6.92 -14.31 42.54
CA ALA A 75 7.49 -12.99 42.23
C ALA A 75 8.61 -13.10 41.18
N PHE A 76 9.48 -14.10 41.30
CA PHE A 76 10.55 -14.34 40.34
C PHE A 76 10.02 -14.74 38.95
N LEU A 77 9.00 -15.59 38.89
CA LEU A 77 8.35 -15.96 37.63
C LEU A 77 7.70 -14.76 36.93
N ILE A 78 7.07 -13.85 37.69
CA ILE A 78 6.47 -12.64 37.13
C ILE A 78 7.54 -11.74 36.51
N VAL A 79 8.65 -11.48 37.22
CA VAL A 79 9.77 -10.62 36.75
C VAL A 79 10.57 -11.24 35.59
N VAL A 80 10.53 -12.57 35.43
CA VAL A 80 11.20 -13.23 34.30
C VAL A 80 10.26 -13.41 33.10
N SER A 81 8.95 -13.26 33.31
CA SER A 81 7.92 -13.51 32.28
C SER A 81 8.10 -12.69 30.99
N PRO A 82 8.48 -11.40 31.00
CA PRO A 82 8.67 -10.65 29.76
C PRO A 82 9.85 -11.16 28.94
N ALA A 83 10.94 -11.55 29.58
CA ALA A 83 12.08 -12.17 28.91
C ALA A 83 11.72 -13.53 28.30
N ILE A 84 10.92 -14.35 29.00
CA ILE A 84 10.39 -15.61 28.48
C ILE A 84 9.47 -15.35 27.28
N ILE A 85 8.57 -14.38 27.37
CA ILE A 85 7.68 -14.01 26.26
C ILE A 85 8.50 -13.56 25.06
N VAL A 86 9.56 -12.75 25.22
CA VAL A 86 10.41 -12.34 24.10
C VAL A 86 11.17 -13.52 23.50
N VAL A 87 11.67 -14.44 24.31
CA VAL A 87 12.39 -15.64 23.82
C VAL A 87 11.42 -16.58 23.09
N VAL A 88 10.21 -16.79 23.62
CA VAL A 88 9.16 -17.61 22.99
C VAL A 88 8.59 -16.94 21.74
N ALA A 89 8.36 -15.62 21.77
CA ALA A 89 7.85 -14.83 20.66
C ALA A 89 8.88 -14.59 19.56
N LYS A 90 10.18 -14.75 19.82
CA LYS A 90 11.20 -14.82 18.76
C LYS A 90 11.11 -16.10 17.93
N GLY A 91 10.31 -17.09 18.36
CA GLY A 91 10.07 -18.33 17.63
C GLY A 91 9.09 -18.19 16.45
N ASP A 92 8.11 -17.28 16.53
CA ASP A 92 7.09 -17.07 15.50
C ASP A 92 6.75 -15.58 15.37
N ASP A 93 6.67 -15.08 14.13
CA ASP A 93 6.42 -13.68 13.76
C ASP A 93 4.96 -13.24 14.05
N TYR A 94 4.56 -13.33 15.33
CA TYR A 94 3.18 -13.19 15.81
C TYR A 94 2.56 -11.82 15.46
N TYR A 95 3.35 -10.75 15.53
CA TYR A 95 2.90 -9.41 15.18
C TYR A 95 2.67 -9.24 13.67
N GLY A 96 3.48 -9.88 12.83
CA GLY A 96 3.28 -9.91 11.39
C GLY A 96 1.98 -10.62 11.00
N ILE A 97 1.71 -11.78 11.61
CA ILE A 97 0.49 -12.56 11.39
C ILE A 97 -0.76 -11.80 11.85
N TYR A 98 -0.73 -11.19 13.04
CA TYR A 98 -1.86 -10.39 13.55
C TYR A 98 -2.16 -9.18 12.66
N GLN A 99 -1.13 -8.46 12.21
CA GLN A 99 -1.35 -7.33 11.29
C GLN A 99 -1.89 -7.79 9.93
N ALA A 100 -1.42 -8.92 9.41
CA ALA A 100 -1.92 -9.50 8.17
C ALA A 100 -3.42 -9.82 8.28
N GLU A 101 -3.86 -10.48 9.35
CA GLU A 101 -5.27 -10.82 9.58
C GLU A 101 -6.16 -9.56 9.72
N GLN A 102 -5.68 -8.53 10.43
CA GLN A 102 -6.41 -7.27 10.54
C GLN A 102 -6.51 -6.53 9.20
N ARG A 103 -5.46 -6.59 8.37
CA ARG A 103 -5.46 -6.02 7.02
C ARG A 103 -6.42 -6.76 6.09
N GLU A 104 -6.49 -8.08 6.18
CA GLU A 104 -7.50 -8.87 5.47
C GLU A 104 -8.93 -8.45 5.84
N GLN A 105 -9.16 -8.03 7.09
CA GLN A 105 -10.45 -7.50 7.54
C GLN A 105 -10.72 -6.04 7.14
N GLY A 106 -9.80 -5.37 6.43
CA GLY A 106 -9.86 -3.94 6.12
C GLY A 106 -9.61 -3.03 7.33
N ARG A 107 -9.50 -3.60 8.54
CA ARG A 107 -9.34 -2.87 9.81
C ARG A 107 -7.91 -2.42 10.06
N GLY A 108 -6.95 -3.15 9.50
CA GLY A 108 -5.52 -2.93 9.71
C GLY A 108 -4.96 -1.68 9.04
N TYR A 109 -5.75 -0.97 8.24
CA TYR A 109 -5.34 0.26 7.55
C TYR A 109 -5.87 1.53 8.20
N PHE A 110 -6.91 1.44 9.04
CA PHE A 110 -7.60 2.61 9.56
C PHE A 110 -7.69 2.60 11.09
N SER A 111 -7.57 3.78 11.68
CA SER A 111 -7.75 4.00 13.10
C SER A 111 -9.16 4.47 13.45
N GLY A 112 -9.54 4.30 14.72
CA GLY A 112 -10.87 4.65 15.20
C GLY A 112 -11.93 3.58 14.92
N ARG A 113 -12.89 3.44 15.85
CA ARG A 113 -13.92 2.41 15.78
C ARG A 113 -14.80 2.57 14.53
N ALA A 114 -15.27 3.79 14.26
CA ALA A 114 -16.16 4.08 13.14
C ALA A 114 -15.51 3.76 11.78
N MET A 115 -14.28 4.23 11.55
CA MET A 115 -13.56 3.95 10.31
C MET A 115 -13.20 2.47 10.14
N ARG A 116 -12.85 1.75 11.22
CA ARG A 116 -12.65 0.29 11.13
C ARG A 116 -13.94 -0.46 10.76
N THR A 117 -15.08 -0.03 11.29
CA THR A 117 -16.39 -0.59 10.92
C THR A 117 -16.72 -0.29 9.47
N MET A 118 -16.50 0.95 9.01
CA MET A 118 -16.66 1.32 7.60
C MET A 118 -15.74 0.50 6.69
N ALA A 119 -14.45 0.40 7.00
CA ALA A 119 -13.48 -0.35 6.21
C ALA A 119 -13.81 -1.85 6.17
N THR A 120 -14.36 -2.41 7.25
CA THR A 120 -14.86 -3.80 7.25
C THR A 120 -16.06 -3.96 6.31
N ALA A 121 -16.99 -2.99 6.29
CA ALA A 121 -18.14 -3.00 5.40
C ALA A 121 -17.69 -2.94 3.92
N VAL A 122 -16.73 -2.05 3.62
CA VAL A 122 -16.10 -1.95 2.29
C VAL A 122 -15.39 -3.26 1.90
N ALA A 123 -14.58 -3.83 2.80
CA ALA A 123 -13.87 -5.09 2.55
C ALA A 123 -14.78 -6.32 2.40
N ASN A 124 -16.07 -6.21 2.75
CA ASN A 124 -17.08 -7.24 2.54
C ASN A 124 -18.05 -6.89 1.39
N ALA A 125 -17.85 -5.75 0.73
CA ALA A 125 -18.78 -5.15 -0.23
C ALA A 125 -20.24 -5.05 0.26
N ASP A 126 -20.42 -4.77 1.55
CA ASP A 126 -21.74 -4.49 2.13
C ASP A 126 -22.15 -3.04 1.84
N VAL A 127 -22.71 -2.83 0.65
CA VAL A 127 -23.11 -1.51 0.16
C VAL A 127 -24.12 -0.82 1.08
N ALA A 128 -25.09 -1.58 1.61
CA ALA A 128 -26.12 -1.03 2.47
C ALA A 128 -25.54 -0.51 3.80
N LEU A 129 -24.59 -1.25 4.37
CA LEU A 129 -23.89 -0.80 5.58
C LEU A 129 -22.97 0.39 5.30
N VAL A 130 -22.30 0.42 4.14
CA VAL A 130 -21.48 1.57 3.71
C VAL A 130 -22.32 2.84 3.64
N GLU A 131 -23.48 2.80 2.97
CA GLU A 131 -24.38 3.96 2.87
C GLU A 131 -24.84 4.46 4.25
N LYS A 132 -25.16 3.52 5.16
CA LYS A 132 -25.56 3.84 6.53
C LYS A 132 -24.43 4.49 7.34
N LEU A 133 -23.18 4.05 7.15
CA LEU A 133 -22.03 4.51 7.91
C LEU A 133 -21.41 5.79 7.32
N ALA A 134 -21.64 6.09 6.05
CA ALA A 134 -21.02 7.22 5.36
C ALA A 134 -21.14 8.57 6.08
N PRO A 135 -22.28 8.94 6.70
CA PRO A 135 -22.39 10.19 7.45
C PRO A 135 -21.54 10.26 8.73
N THR A 136 -21.02 9.12 9.20
CA THR A 136 -20.31 9.01 10.49
C THR A 136 -18.79 9.07 10.36
N VAL A 137 -18.27 9.12 9.13
CA VAL A 137 -16.84 9.06 8.84
C VAL A 137 -16.44 9.98 7.69
N ASP A 138 -15.17 10.39 7.65
CA ASP A 138 -14.60 11.01 6.45
C ASP A 138 -14.18 9.92 5.47
N LEU A 139 -14.87 9.82 4.34
CA LEU A 139 -14.59 8.84 3.28
C LEU A 139 -13.22 9.01 2.62
N ASN A 140 -12.61 10.19 2.78
CA ASN A 140 -11.31 10.54 2.22
C ASN A 140 -10.17 10.39 3.22
N THR A 141 -10.44 9.84 4.41
CA THR A 141 -9.42 9.49 5.39
C THR A 141 -8.32 8.66 4.73
N VAL A 142 -7.08 9.11 4.88
CA VAL A 142 -5.90 8.38 4.42
C VAL A 142 -5.40 7.53 5.58
N GLY A 143 -5.52 6.21 5.42
CA GLY A 143 -5.03 5.22 6.36
C GLY A 143 -3.53 4.93 6.23
N ASP A 144 -3.08 3.93 6.98
CA ASP A 144 -1.70 3.44 6.94
C ASP A 144 -1.30 3.06 5.51
N MET A 145 -0.04 3.34 5.17
CA MET A 145 0.53 3.15 3.82
C MET A 145 -0.16 3.98 2.72
N GLY A 146 -0.97 4.98 3.09
CA GLY A 146 -1.64 5.85 2.13
C GLY A 146 -2.89 5.25 1.50
N ILE A 147 -3.50 4.26 2.16
CA ILE A 147 -4.68 3.55 1.68
C ILE A 147 -5.94 4.37 1.92
N THR A 148 -6.87 4.35 0.96
CA THR A 148 -8.19 4.99 1.06
C THR A 148 -9.30 3.94 1.02
N LEU A 149 -10.51 4.28 1.46
CA LEU A 149 -11.66 3.38 1.33
C LEU A 149 -11.94 3.02 -0.13
N LEU A 150 -11.74 3.97 -1.03
CA LEU A 150 -11.90 3.74 -2.47
C LEU A 150 -10.84 2.78 -3.01
N TRP A 151 -9.58 2.89 -2.57
CA TRP A 151 -8.55 1.89 -2.88
C TRP A 151 -8.91 0.51 -2.31
N LEU A 152 -9.41 0.45 -1.08
CA LEU A 152 -9.79 -0.81 -0.44
C LEU A 152 -10.94 -1.51 -1.20
N ALA A 153 -11.85 -0.74 -1.80
CA ALA A 153 -12.91 -1.25 -2.65
C ALA A 153 -12.39 -1.80 -4.00
N THR A 154 -11.26 -1.28 -4.50
CA THR A 154 -10.64 -1.73 -5.75
C THR A 154 -9.66 -2.89 -5.52
N ASP A 155 -8.79 -2.79 -4.51
CA ASP A 155 -7.72 -3.74 -4.22
C ASP A 155 -8.17 -4.72 -3.13
N MET A 156 -9.05 -5.63 -3.52
CA MET A 156 -9.44 -6.71 -2.63
C MET A 156 -8.23 -7.65 -2.46
N ASN A 157 -7.63 -7.67 -1.27
CA ASN A 157 -6.58 -8.63 -0.90
C ASN A 157 -7.03 -10.07 -1.28
N PRO A 158 -6.15 -10.94 -1.83
CA PRO A 158 -6.53 -12.15 -2.57
C PRO A 158 -7.49 -13.14 -1.91
N PRO A 159 -7.56 -13.34 -0.58
CA PRO A 159 -8.50 -14.33 -0.05
C PRO A 159 -9.98 -13.92 -0.15
N ARG A 160 -10.31 -12.62 -0.30
CA ARG A 160 -11.69 -12.13 -0.45
C ARG A 160 -12.06 -11.63 -1.84
N ALA A 161 -11.08 -11.30 -2.67
CA ALA A 161 -11.33 -10.88 -4.05
C ALA A 161 -12.09 -11.94 -4.86
N SER A 162 -11.91 -13.22 -4.51
CA SER A 162 -12.52 -14.37 -5.20
C SER A 162 -14.00 -14.58 -4.85
N SER A 163 -14.48 -14.10 -3.69
CA SER A 163 -15.87 -14.31 -3.25
C SER A 163 -16.83 -13.18 -3.64
N ILE A 164 -16.30 -12.04 -4.10
CA ILE A 164 -17.10 -10.87 -4.47
C ILE A 164 -17.18 -10.76 -5.99
N SER A 165 -18.41 -10.73 -6.52
CA SER A 165 -18.63 -10.63 -7.95
C SER A 165 -18.12 -9.29 -8.52
N PRO A 166 -17.65 -9.22 -9.78
CA PRO A 166 -17.21 -7.98 -10.40
C PRO A 166 -18.26 -6.87 -10.38
N GLU A 167 -19.54 -7.22 -10.54
CA GLU A 167 -20.67 -6.29 -10.53
C GLU A 167 -20.88 -5.67 -9.15
N THR A 168 -20.74 -6.49 -8.09
CA THR A 168 -20.87 -6.05 -6.70
C THR A 168 -19.74 -5.09 -6.34
N ARG A 169 -18.52 -5.40 -6.80
CA ARG A 169 -17.36 -4.51 -6.63
C ARG A 169 -17.54 -3.18 -7.35
N LEU A 170 -18.03 -3.22 -8.59
CA LEU A 170 -18.34 -2.00 -9.34
C LEU A 170 -19.40 -1.15 -8.63
N ALA A 171 -20.48 -1.77 -8.15
CA ALA A 171 -21.54 -1.08 -7.41
C ALA A 171 -21.02 -0.43 -6.12
N LEU A 172 -20.16 -1.12 -5.38
CA LEU A 172 -19.50 -0.57 -4.18
C LEU A 172 -18.67 0.67 -4.53
N VAL A 173 -17.81 0.59 -5.55
CA VAL A 173 -16.97 1.71 -5.99
C VAL A 173 -17.83 2.90 -6.42
N GLN A 174 -18.85 2.67 -7.25
CA GLN A 174 -19.78 3.71 -7.69
C GLN A 174 -20.53 4.35 -6.51
N THR A 175 -20.90 3.55 -5.51
CA THR A 175 -21.55 4.05 -4.29
C THR A 175 -20.62 4.94 -3.49
N LEU A 176 -19.38 4.52 -3.24
CA LEU A 176 -18.39 5.35 -2.54
C LEU A 176 -18.14 6.69 -3.27
N LEU A 177 -18.00 6.65 -4.59
CA LEU A 177 -17.85 7.86 -5.42
C LEU A 177 -19.07 8.79 -5.28
N LYS A 178 -20.29 8.23 -5.37
CA LYS A 178 -21.55 8.98 -5.20
C LYS A 178 -21.68 9.62 -3.81
N LEU A 179 -21.15 8.95 -2.79
CA LEU A 179 -21.12 9.46 -1.41
C LEU A 179 -20.01 10.49 -1.16
N GLY A 180 -19.17 10.79 -2.15
CA GLY A 180 -18.15 11.83 -2.08
C GLY A 180 -16.73 11.34 -1.78
N ALA A 181 -16.45 10.05 -1.92
CA ALA A 181 -15.09 9.54 -1.92
C ALA A 181 -14.35 10.06 -3.16
N LYS A 182 -13.14 10.59 -2.96
CA LYS A 182 -12.31 11.18 -4.03
C LYS A 182 -11.39 10.12 -4.62
N PRO A 183 -11.29 10.06 -5.97
CA PRO A 183 -10.39 9.13 -6.65
C PRO A 183 -8.91 9.46 -6.50
N ASN A 184 -8.58 10.73 -6.24
CA ASN A 184 -7.20 11.19 -6.08
C ASN A 184 -6.93 11.55 -4.63
N ARG A 185 -5.68 11.33 -4.22
CA ARG A 185 -5.14 11.92 -2.99
C ARG A 185 -3.83 12.62 -3.30
N ILE A 186 -3.54 13.67 -2.53
CA ILE A 186 -2.31 14.44 -2.65
C ILE A 186 -1.23 13.78 -1.77
N VAL A 187 -0.04 13.55 -2.33
CA VAL A 187 1.14 13.08 -1.62
C VAL A 187 2.25 14.13 -1.74
N GLY A 188 2.55 14.77 -0.61
CA GLY A 188 3.50 15.88 -0.57
C GLY A 188 3.03 17.09 -1.41
N PRO A 189 3.93 18.05 -1.67
CA PRO A 189 3.54 19.33 -2.30
C PRO A 189 3.32 19.25 -3.82
N LYS A 190 3.61 18.12 -4.50
CA LYS A 190 3.75 18.10 -5.96
C LYS A 190 3.13 16.89 -6.69
N HIS A 191 2.61 15.90 -5.98
CA HIS A 191 2.15 14.68 -6.63
C HIS A 191 0.71 14.34 -6.22
N GLU A 192 -0.16 14.25 -7.21
CA GLU A 192 -1.40 13.48 -7.08
C GLU A 192 -1.08 12.01 -7.33
N VAL A 193 -1.59 11.15 -6.46
CA VAL A 193 -1.59 9.70 -6.66
C VAL A 193 -3.04 9.24 -6.67
N SER A 194 -3.34 8.29 -7.57
CA SER A 194 -4.64 7.65 -7.64
C SER A 194 -4.47 6.14 -7.43
N PRO A 195 -4.31 5.70 -6.16
CA PRO A 195 -4.06 4.29 -5.87
C PRO A 195 -5.20 3.39 -6.39
N ALA A 196 -6.45 3.87 -6.28
CA ALA A 196 -7.63 3.13 -6.72
C ALA A 196 -7.63 2.93 -8.24
N LEU A 197 -7.26 3.97 -9.00
CA LEU A 197 -7.10 3.86 -10.45
C LEU A 197 -5.98 2.86 -10.78
N LEU A 198 -4.82 2.99 -10.15
CA LEU A 198 -3.69 2.08 -10.37
C LEU A 198 -4.07 0.60 -10.14
N SER A 199 -4.79 0.27 -9.07
CA SER A 199 -5.27 -1.10 -8.84
C SER A 199 -6.27 -1.53 -9.93
N ALA A 200 -7.22 -0.66 -10.29
CA ALA A 200 -8.23 -0.94 -11.31
C ALA A 200 -7.64 -1.14 -12.72
N LEU A 201 -6.50 -0.51 -13.02
CA LEU A 201 -5.79 -0.64 -14.29
C LEU A 201 -5.28 -2.09 -14.50
N HIS A 202 -4.79 -2.75 -13.46
CA HIS A 202 -4.33 -4.14 -13.56
C HIS A 202 -5.45 -5.17 -13.78
N MET A 203 -6.72 -4.75 -13.75
CA MET A 203 -7.86 -5.62 -14.03
C MET A 203 -8.21 -5.60 -15.52
N PRO A 204 -8.42 -6.76 -16.17
CA PRO A 204 -8.83 -6.82 -17.57
C PRO A 204 -10.19 -6.14 -17.76
N GLN A 205 -10.33 -5.30 -18.80
CA GLN A 205 -11.61 -4.69 -19.20
C GLN A 205 -12.35 -4.02 -18.02
N SER A 206 -11.61 -3.30 -17.17
CA SER A 206 -12.08 -2.80 -15.88
C SER A 206 -13.11 -1.68 -16.01
N ALA A 207 -14.40 -2.02 -15.83
CA ALA A 207 -15.47 -1.04 -15.65
C ALA A 207 -15.22 -0.12 -14.45
N ILE A 208 -14.45 -0.58 -13.46
CA ILE A 208 -14.02 0.20 -12.30
C ILE A 208 -13.08 1.33 -12.73
N ALA A 209 -12.08 1.05 -13.58
CA ALA A 209 -11.17 2.08 -14.08
C ALA A 209 -11.95 3.19 -14.82
N LYS A 210 -12.95 2.80 -15.63
CA LYS A 210 -13.84 3.74 -16.30
C LYS A 210 -14.63 4.59 -15.31
N ALA A 211 -15.27 3.97 -14.31
CA ALA A 211 -16.04 4.69 -13.29
C ALA A 211 -15.19 5.69 -12.49
N LEU A 212 -13.94 5.32 -12.16
CA LEU A 212 -13.00 6.20 -11.46
C LEU A 212 -12.61 7.41 -12.33
N LEU A 213 -12.28 7.20 -13.60
CA LEU A 213 -11.92 8.27 -14.54
C LEU A 213 -13.09 9.20 -14.84
N GLU A 214 -14.31 8.67 -14.98
CA GLU A 214 -15.55 9.46 -15.10
C GLU A 214 -15.83 10.29 -13.84
N ALA A 215 -15.43 9.80 -12.66
CA ALA A 215 -15.53 10.53 -11.40
C ALA A 215 -14.35 11.49 -11.14
N GLY A 216 -13.49 11.73 -12.13
CA GLY A 216 -12.40 12.70 -12.04
C GLY A 216 -11.08 12.14 -11.51
N ALA A 217 -10.85 10.82 -11.59
CA ALA A 217 -9.51 10.28 -11.34
C ALA A 217 -8.50 10.91 -12.31
N ASP A 218 -7.34 11.30 -11.79
CA ASP A 218 -6.30 11.91 -12.61
C ASP A 218 -5.57 10.83 -13.44
N ALA A 219 -5.75 10.91 -14.77
CA ALA A 219 -5.09 10.02 -15.72
C ALA A 219 -3.56 10.23 -15.79
N ASN A 220 -3.05 11.32 -15.20
CA ASN A 220 -1.63 11.63 -15.07
C ASN A 220 -1.08 11.39 -13.66
N ALA A 221 -1.91 10.87 -12.74
CA ALA A 221 -1.45 10.49 -11.42
C ALA A 221 -0.27 9.53 -11.51
N VAL A 222 0.60 9.61 -10.51
CA VAL A 222 1.80 8.76 -10.44
C VAL A 222 1.66 7.68 -9.39
N ASP A 223 2.39 6.58 -9.56
CA ASP A 223 2.61 5.59 -8.52
C ASP A 223 3.73 6.03 -7.55
N ASN A 224 4.06 5.17 -6.58
CA ASN A 224 5.14 5.42 -5.62
C ASN A 224 6.55 5.48 -6.27
N ALA A 225 6.71 4.95 -7.49
CA ALA A 225 7.95 5.00 -8.25
C ALA A 225 8.03 6.24 -9.15
N GLY A 226 6.98 7.07 -9.20
CA GLY A 226 6.86 8.24 -10.06
C GLY A 226 6.40 7.91 -11.50
N ALA A 227 5.93 6.69 -11.75
CA ALA A 227 5.39 6.27 -13.04
C ALA A 227 3.96 6.80 -13.20
N THR A 228 3.69 7.51 -14.29
CA THR A 228 2.31 7.92 -14.63
C THR A 228 1.45 6.69 -14.91
N MET A 229 0.13 6.84 -14.86
CA MET A 229 -0.80 5.74 -15.18
C MET A 229 -0.54 5.12 -16.56
N LEU A 230 -0.05 5.88 -17.55
CA LEU A 230 0.35 5.35 -18.86
C LEU A 230 1.59 4.44 -18.78
N PHE A 231 2.57 4.75 -17.92
CA PHE A 231 3.70 3.85 -17.66
C PHE A 231 3.23 2.60 -16.93
N ALA A 232 2.36 2.73 -15.93
CA ALA A 232 1.81 1.58 -15.23
C ALA A 232 1.02 0.65 -16.18
N ALA A 233 0.35 1.24 -17.18
CA ALA A 233 -0.36 0.48 -18.21
C ALA A 233 0.55 -0.24 -19.22
N ALA A 234 1.84 0.09 -19.28
CA ALA A 234 2.73 -0.41 -20.32
C ALA A 234 3.07 -1.90 -20.20
N GLY A 235 3.06 -2.47 -18.99
CA GLY A 235 3.61 -3.80 -18.73
C GLY A 235 2.66 -4.99 -18.92
N LEU A 236 1.34 -4.83 -18.74
CA LEU A 236 0.42 -5.98 -18.59
C LEU A 236 -1.00 -5.77 -19.15
N MET A 237 -1.29 -4.64 -19.79
CA MET A 237 -2.69 -4.23 -19.98
C MET A 237 -3.19 -4.19 -21.44
N PRO A 238 -4.51 -4.38 -21.66
CA PRO A 238 -5.14 -4.30 -22.97
C PRO A 238 -5.04 -2.90 -23.60
N VAL A 239 -5.06 -2.85 -24.93
CA VAL A 239 -5.10 -1.60 -25.73
C VAL A 239 -6.28 -0.70 -25.29
N GLU A 240 -7.39 -1.31 -24.89
CA GLU A 240 -8.60 -0.62 -24.43
C GLU A 240 -8.32 0.26 -23.21
N THR A 241 -7.51 -0.21 -22.26
CA THR A 241 -7.21 0.57 -21.06
C THR A 241 -6.30 1.75 -21.38
N LEU A 242 -5.36 1.57 -22.31
CA LEU A 242 -4.58 2.67 -22.86
C LEU A 242 -5.50 3.71 -23.52
N ARG A 243 -6.43 3.28 -24.38
CA ARG A 243 -7.38 4.20 -25.03
C ARG A 243 -8.25 4.94 -24.03
N LEU A 244 -8.65 4.28 -22.95
CA LEU A 244 -9.43 4.87 -21.87
C LEU A 244 -8.64 5.99 -21.17
N LEU A 245 -7.40 5.72 -20.73
CA LEU A 245 -6.54 6.75 -20.12
C LEU A 245 -6.32 7.94 -21.06
N LEU A 246 -6.05 7.68 -22.33
CA LEU A 246 -5.85 8.72 -23.35
C LEU A 246 -7.13 9.52 -23.63
N ALA A 247 -8.32 8.93 -23.50
CA ALA A 247 -9.58 9.64 -23.63
C ALA A 247 -9.83 10.61 -22.45
N HIS A 248 -9.22 10.35 -21.30
CA HIS A 248 -9.29 11.18 -20.09
C HIS A 248 -8.06 12.09 -19.90
N GLY A 249 -7.31 12.37 -20.98
CA GLY A 249 -6.27 13.41 -20.98
C GLY A 249 -4.91 12.98 -20.44
N ALA A 250 -4.60 11.68 -20.45
CA ALA A 250 -3.27 11.20 -20.11
C ALA A 250 -2.18 11.74 -21.07
N ASP A 251 -1.06 12.19 -20.51
CA ASP A 251 0.06 12.79 -21.23
C ASP A 251 0.92 11.72 -21.92
N VAL A 252 0.79 11.65 -23.25
CA VAL A 252 1.56 10.74 -24.10
C VAL A 252 3.07 10.99 -24.04
N ASN A 253 3.50 12.20 -23.69
CA ASN A 253 4.90 12.61 -23.65
C ASN A 253 5.53 12.53 -22.25
N ALA A 254 4.85 11.84 -21.32
CA ALA A 254 5.35 11.59 -19.98
C ALA A 254 6.72 10.89 -19.99
N THR A 255 7.48 11.14 -18.91
CA THR A 255 8.79 10.50 -18.70
C THR A 255 8.88 9.84 -17.34
N LEU A 256 9.50 8.67 -17.29
CA LEU A 256 9.84 7.99 -16.05
C LEU A 256 11.36 8.03 -15.87
N ARG A 257 11.83 8.79 -14.86
CA ARG A 257 13.26 8.97 -14.56
C ARG A 257 14.08 9.45 -15.77
N GLY A 258 13.47 10.29 -16.62
CA GLY A 258 14.07 10.80 -17.85
C GLY A 258 13.78 9.96 -19.10
N THR A 259 13.39 8.70 -18.95
CA THR A 259 13.04 7.82 -20.08
C THR A 259 11.69 8.23 -20.68
N PRO A 260 11.61 8.56 -21.98
CA PRO A 260 10.34 8.84 -22.66
C PRO A 260 9.44 7.60 -22.75
N LEU A 261 8.13 7.80 -22.61
CA LEU A 261 7.12 6.74 -22.77
C LEU A 261 7.26 6.02 -24.12
N SER A 262 7.48 6.76 -25.21
CA SER A 262 7.67 6.21 -26.55
C SER A 262 8.85 5.23 -26.64
N VAL A 263 9.98 5.55 -25.98
CA VAL A 263 11.15 4.68 -25.94
C VAL A 263 10.88 3.44 -25.09
N TRP A 264 10.19 3.59 -23.97
CA TRP A 264 9.80 2.46 -23.11
C TRP A 264 9.01 1.40 -23.88
N PHE A 265 7.94 1.80 -24.59
CA PHE A 265 7.14 0.89 -25.40
C PHE A 265 7.92 0.29 -26.58
N ALA A 266 8.85 1.04 -27.17
CA ALA A 266 9.69 0.53 -28.25
C ALA A 266 10.69 -0.54 -27.77
N LEU A 267 11.25 -0.39 -26.56
CA LEU A 267 12.12 -1.39 -25.95
C LEU A 267 11.38 -2.70 -25.66
N ASP A 268 10.14 -2.61 -25.19
CA ASP A 268 9.27 -3.76 -24.93
C ASP A 268 8.62 -4.33 -26.22
N ARG A 269 8.91 -3.72 -27.39
CA ARG A 269 8.36 -4.11 -28.71
C ARG A 269 6.83 -4.15 -28.76
N ARG A 270 6.16 -3.33 -27.94
CA ARG A 270 4.71 -3.16 -27.90
C ARG A 270 4.25 -2.21 -29.01
N TRP A 271 4.45 -2.66 -30.26
CA TRP A 271 4.17 -1.87 -31.47
C TRP A 271 2.70 -1.47 -31.57
N ASP A 272 1.80 -2.32 -31.10
CA ASP A 272 0.35 -2.10 -31.00
C ASP A 272 0.03 -0.86 -30.16
N LEU A 273 0.59 -0.78 -28.94
CA LEU A 273 0.36 0.32 -28.02
C LEU A 273 1.08 1.59 -28.48
N LEU A 274 2.30 1.45 -28.98
CA LEU A 274 3.07 2.56 -29.50
C LEU A 274 2.39 3.19 -30.73
N ALA A 275 1.73 2.40 -31.59
CA ALA A 275 0.94 2.93 -32.71
C ALA A 275 -0.23 3.81 -32.22
N VAL A 276 -0.92 3.37 -31.17
CA VAL A 276 -2.00 4.16 -30.55
C VAL A 276 -1.47 5.46 -29.93
N LEU A 277 -0.29 5.43 -29.32
CA LEU A 277 0.35 6.64 -28.80
C LEU A 277 0.79 7.59 -29.93
N ALA A 278 1.31 7.06 -31.04
CA ALA A 278 1.68 7.84 -32.22
C ALA A 278 0.48 8.57 -32.84
N GLU A 279 -0.69 7.93 -32.88
CA GLU A 279 -1.94 8.59 -33.30
C GLU A 279 -2.37 9.75 -32.41
N ARG A 280 -1.93 9.75 -31.15
CA ARG A 280 -2.19 10.80 -30.17
C ARG A 280 -1.06 11.81 -30.05
N GLY A 281 -0.08 11.77 -30.96
CA GLY A 281 0.98 12.78 -31.05
C GLY A 281 2.12 12.57 -30.05
N VAL A 282 2.46 11.32 -29.70
CA VAL A 282 3.67 11.04 -28.93
C VAL A 282 4.93 11.44 -29.72
N ASP A 283 5.91 12.03 -29.04
CA ASP A 283 7.21 12.34 -29.62
C ASP A 283 8.02 11.04 -29.82
N MET A 284 8.14 10.62 -31.08
CA MET A 284 8.89 9.45 -31.52
C MET A 284 10.40 9.73 -31.66
N HIS A 285 10.81 11.00 -31.62
CA HIS A 285 12.18 11.46 -31.84
C HIS A 285 12.87 11.94 -30.56
N ARG A 286 12.16 11.95 -29.43
CA ARG A 286 12.79 12.20 -28.12
C ARG A 286 13.83 11.11 -27.82
N PRO A 287 15.08 11.50 -27.51
CA PRO A 287 16.13 10.53 -27.18
C PRO A 287 15.90 9.92 -25.80
N TYR A 288 16.37 8.68 -25.62
CA TYR A 288 16.35 7.97 -24.34
C TYR A 288 17.06 8.76 -23.24
N SER A 289 18.25 9.27 -23.53
CA SER A 289 19.00 10.16 -22.66
C SER A 289 19.94 11.06 -23.49
N ASN A 290 20.68 11.95 -22.82
CA ASN A 290 21.70 12.75 -23.49
C ASN A 290 22.88 11.90 -24.00
N GLU A 291 23.19 10.79 -23.29
CA GLU A 291 24.28 9.88 -23.62
C GLU A 291 23.85 8.85 -24.67
N ASP A 292 22.60 8.40 -24.61
CA ASP A 292 22.02 7.44 -25.52
C ASP A 292 20.96 8.11 -26.41
N ARG A 293 21.39 8.43 -27.64
CA ARG A 293 20.58 9.12 -28.64
C ARG A 293 19.55 8.22 -29.34
N ARG A 294 19.39 6.96 -28.92
CA ARG A 294 18.33 6.10 -29.46
C ARG A 294 16.96 6.68 -29.14
N THR A 295 16.10 6.68 -30.14
CA THR A 295 14.72 7.17 -30.09
C THR A 295 13.76 6.03 -30.40
N ALA A 296 12.48 6.19 -30.07
CA ALA A 296 11.44 5.22 -30.47
C ALA A 296 11.45 5.00 -32.00
N ALA A 297 11.61 6.07 -32.78
CA ALA A 297 11.75 5.98 -34.24
C ALA A 297 12.95 5.13 -34.68
N SER A 298 14.10 5.26 -34.01
CA SER A 298 15.29 4.45 -34.33
C SER A 298 15.08 2.95 -34.02
N PHE A 299 14.36 2.62 -32.95
CA PHE A 299 14.00 1.25 -32.61
C PHE A 299 13.02 0.66 -33.64
N VAL A 300 12.01 1.44 -34.07
CA VAL A 300 11.07 1.03 -35.12
C VAL A 300 11.80 0.77 -36.45
N ALA A 301 12.69 1.67 -36.86
CA ALA A 301 13.47 1.49 -38.10
C ALA A 301 14.31 0.21 -38.08
N ARG A 302 14.99 -0.06 -36.96
CA ARG A 302 15.77 -1.30 -36.78
C ARG A 302 14.88 -2.55 -36.78
N ALA A 303 13.73 -2.50 -36.13
CA ALA A 303 12.78 -3.62 -36.13
C ALA A 303 12.22 -3.90 -37.54
N MET A 304 11.91 -2.85 -38.31
CA MET A 304 11.50 -2.96 -39.71
C MET A 304 12.58 -3.58 -40.58
N GLU A 305 13.85 -3.23 -40.38
CA GLU A 305 14.96 -3.83 -41.11
C GLU A 305 15.11 -5.33 -40.80
N ASN A 306 15.09 -5.70 -39.52
CA ASN A 306 15.18 -7.10 -39.09
C ASN A 306 14.04 -7.94 -39.68
N SER A 307 12.82 -7.41 -39.70
CA SER A 307 11.64 -8.13 -40.21
C SER A 307 11.73 -8.49 -41.70
N LYS A 308 12.56 -7.81 -42.50
CA LYS A 308 12.76 -8.16 -43.92
C LYS A 308 13.48 -9.49 -44.10
N SER A 309 14.19 -9.93 -43.08
CA SER A 309 14.92 -11.21 -43.06
C SER A 309 14.11 -12.34 -42.41
N GLU A 310 12.97 -12.03 -41.79
CA GLU A 310 12.09 -12.99 -41.13
C GLU A 310 11.02 -13.53 -42.10
N GLN A 311 10.66 -14.80 -41.96
CA GLN A 311 9.73 -15.50 -42.86
C GLN A 311 8.30 -14.92 -42.82
N ASP A 312 7.91 -14.34 -41.68
CA ASP A 312 6.58 -13.78 -41.41
C ASP A 312 6.47 -12.27 -41.74
N GLY A 313 7.61 -11.60 -41.98
CA GLY A 313 7.67 -10.16 -42.27
C GLY A 313 7.27 -9.25 -41.09
N ALA A 314 7.20 -7.93 -41.32
CA ALA A 314 6.80 -6.98 -40.29
C ALA A 314 5.31 -7.13 -39.90
N ASP A 315 5.02 -7.13 -38.60
CA ASP A 315 3.66 -7.00 -38.07
C ASP A 315 2.96 -5.71 -38.57
N GLU A 316 1.64 -5.75 -38.72
CA GLU A 316 0.80 -4.63 -39.17
C GLU A 316 1.03 -3.37 -38.30
N SER A 317 1.10 -3.55 -36.97
CA SER A 317 1.35 -2.48 -36.02
C SER A 317 2.68 -1.77 -36.29
N LEU A 318 3.72 -2.54 -36.64
CA LEU A 318 5.05 -2.02 -36.93
C LEU A 318 5.08 -1.26 -38.28
N ARG A 319 4.37 -1.75 -39.30
CA ARG A 319 4.23 -1.04 -40.59
C ARG A 319 3.44 0.26 -40.42
N ARG A 320 2.37 0.24 -39.62
CA ARG A 320 1.57 1.42 -39.28
C ARG A 320 2.43 2.47 -38.58
N LEU A 321 3.25 2.06 -37.62
CA LEU A 321 4.20 2.94 -36.94
C LEU A 321 5.22 3.58 -37.89
N ASP A 322 5.84 2.78 -38.76
CA ASP A 322 6.80 3.29 -39.75
C ASP A 322 6.15 4.34 -40.69
N ALA A 323 4.89 4.12 -41.07
CA ALA A 323 4.14 5.10 -41.85
C ALA A 323 3.82 6.38 -41.05
N LEU A 324 3.50 6.26 -39.75
CA LEU A 324 3.22 7.41 -38.87
C LEU A 324 4.48 8.25 -38.61
N ILE A 325 5.65 7.63 -38.46
CA ILE A 325 6.93 8.33 -38.23
C ILE A 325 7.38 9.13 -39.47
N LYS A 326 7.00 8.68 -40.67
CA LYS A 326 7.40 9.32 -41.94
C LYS A 326 6.49 10.48 -42.38
N ARG A 327 5.36 10.69 -41.71
CA ARG A 327 4.42 11.80 -41.98
C ARG A 327 4.87 13.06 -41.29
#